data_AF-A0A1Z5R6X9-F1
#
_entry.id   AF-A0A1Z5R6X9-F1
#
_cell.length_a   1.000
_cell.length_b   1.000
_cell.length_c   1.000
_cell.angle_alpha   90.00
_cell.angle_beta   90.00
_cell.angle_gamma   90.00
#
_symmetry.space_group_name_H-M   'P 1'
#
loop_
_entity.id
_entity.type
_entity.pdbx_description
1 polymer ?
#
loop_
_entity_poly.entity_id
_entity_poly.type
_entity_poly.pdbx_seq_one_letter_code
_entity_poly.pdbx_strand_id
1 'polypeptide(L)'
;MDYLEAGANILITASYQATIQGFESKGFSKEQSENLLTKSVEIALEAREMFLKEHLEKSIPIQHPILVAASIGSYGAYLADGSEYSGDYGEAGTKEFLKDFHRRRLQVLAEAGPDLIAFETIPNKLEAQAYVELLEECNINIPAWLSFNSKDGVHIVSGDSVIECTTIADKCAKVGAVGINCTPPRFIHGLILSIRKVTDKPILIYPNSGERYDGEKKEWVESTGVSDGDFVSYVNEWCKDGAALIGGCCRTTPNTIRAIQRTLNQGFN
;
A
#
# COMPACT_ATOMS: atom_id res chain seq x y z
N MET A 1 -10.28 6.95 -12.77
CA MET A 1 -10.58 6.46 -14.13
C MET A 1 -9.31 6.03 -14.86
N ASP A 2 -8.33 6.92 -15.05
CA ASP A 2 -7.11 6.65 -15.83
C ASP A 2 -6.38 5.35 -15.48
N TYR A 3 -6.26 5.03 -14.19
CA TYR A 3 -5.64 3.77 -13.75
C TYR A 3 -6.44 2.52 -14.12
N LEU A 4 -7.78 2.57 -14.07
CA LEU A 4 -8.64 1.46 -14.52
C LEU A 4 -8.52 1.28 -16.04
N GLU A 5 -8.52 2.38 -16.79
CA GLU A 5 -8.31 2.38 -18.25
C GLU A 5 -6.90 1.92 -18.66
N ALA A 6 -5.93 2.04 -17.75
CA ALA A 6 -4.60 1.48 -17.90
C ALA A 6 -4.54 -0.04 -17.62
N GLY A 7 -5.57 -0.61 -16.99
CA GLY A 7 -5.67 -2.04 -16.67
C GLY A 7 -5.57 -2.37 -15.18
N ALA A 8 -5.62 -1.39 -14.28
CA ALA A 8 -5.64 -1.69 -12.84
C ALA A 8 -6.91 -2.44 -12.44
N ASN A 9 -6.76 -3.48 -11.62
CA ASN A 9 -7.88 -4.21 -11.02
C ASN A 9 -8.15 -3.79 -9.57
N ILE A 10 -7.24 -3.07 -8.92
CA ILE A 10 -7.40 -2.58 -7.56
C ILE A 10 -7.04 -1.09 -7.55
N LEU A 11 -7.96 -0.25 -7.08
CA LEU A 11 -7.69 1.16 -6.79
C LEU A 11 -7.39 1.33 -5.31
N ILE A 12 -6.37 2.14 -4.99
CA ILE A 12 -6.05 2.53 -3.63
C ILE A 12 -6.58 3.95 -3.41
N THR A 13 -7.34 4.17 -2.33
CA THR A 13 -7.98 5.47 -2.05
C THR A 13 -6.97 6.54 -1.68
N ALA A 14 -7.34 7.82 -1.87
CA ALA A 14 -6.50 8.97 -1.52
C ALA A 14 -6.52 9.30 -0.01
N SER A 15 -6.32 8.30 0.85
CA SER A 15 -6.39 8.44 2.31
C SER A 15 -5.08 8.14 3.05
N TYR A 16 -3.98 7.90 2.34
CA TYR A 16 -2.66 7.56 2.91
C TYR A 16 -2.25 8.47 4.08
N GLN A 17 -2.18 9.79 3.83
CA GLN A 17 -1.88 10.82 4.83
C GLN A 17 -3.11 11.48 5.44
N ALA A 18 -4.32 11.12 4.99
CA ALA A 18 -5.55 11.66 5.56
C ALA A 18 -5.70 11.09 6.98
N THR A 19 -5.63 11.97 7.97
CA THR A 19 -5.84 11.63 9.39
C THR A 19 -6.71 12.68 10.03
N ILE A 20 -7.49 12.28 11.04
CA ILE A 20 -8.37 13.20 11.77
C ILE A 20 -7.51 14.29 12.41
N GLN A 21 -6.43 13.89 13.08
CA GLN A 21 -5.47 14.78 13.73
C GLN A 21 -4.79 15.72 12.72
N GLY A 22 -4.43 15.21 11.54
CA GLY A 22 -3.82 16.00 10.46
C GLY A 22 -4.77 17.08 9.94
N PHE A 23 -6.03 16.75 9.72
CA PHE A 23 -7.04 17.71 9.30
C PHE A 23 -7.43 18.70 10.41
N GLU A 24 -7.56 18.26 11.66
CA GLU A 24 -7.81 19.15 12.80
C GLU A 24 -6.68 20.19 12.96
N SER A 25 -5.42 19.80 12.72
CA SER A 25 -4.27 20.74 12.72
C SER A 25 -4.37 21.82 11.62
N LYS A 26 -5.18 21.57 10.57
CA LYS A 26 -5.46 22.51 9.47
C LYS A 26 -6.77 23.27 9.65
N GLY A 27 -7.45 23.11 10.79
CA GLY A 27 -8.65 23.87 11.14
C GLY A 27 -9.97 23.21 10.73
N PHE A 28 -9.95 21.96 10.28
CA PHE A 28 -11.17 21.19 10.05
C PHE A 28 -11.73 20.67 11.37
N SER A 29 -13.06 20.57 11.49
CA SER A 29 -13.67 19.84 12.60
C SER A 29 -13.43 18.34 12.46
N LYS A 30 -13.59 17.59 13.57
CA LYS A 30 -13.58 16.13 13.54
C LYS A 30 -14.56 15.56 12.51
N GLU A 31 -15.79 16.08 12.47
CA GLU A 31 -16.82 15.64 11.52
C GLU A 31 -16.38 15.88 10.06
N GLN A 32 -15.84 17.06 9.76
CA GLN A 32 -15.31 17.36 8.42
C GLN A 32 -14.16 16.42 8.05
N SER A 33 -13.30 16.10 9.01
CA SER A 33 -12.17 15.20 8.83
C SER A 33 -12.62 13.76 8.53
N GLU A 34 -13.61 13.26 9.26
CA GLU A 34 -14.22 11.94 9.01
C GLU A 34 -14.93 11.92 7.66
N ASN A 35 -15.65 12.98 7.30
CA ASN A 35 -16.30 13.09 5.99
C ASN A 35 -15.30 13.08 4.82
N LEU A 36 -14.12 13.70 4.97
CA LEU A 36 -13.06 13.66 3.96
C LEU A 36 -12.47 12.24 3.79
N LEU A 37 -12.34 11.48 4.88
CA LEU A 37 -11.93 10.07 4.83
C LEU A 37 -12.96 9.24 4.07
N THR A 38 -14.24 9.34 4.44
CA THR A 38 -15.35 8.67 3.74
C THR A 38 -15.36 9.05 2.25
N LYS A 39 -15.18 10.34 1.94
CA LYS A 39 -15.20 10.82 0.56
C LYS A 39 -14.10 10.21 -0.30
N SER A 40 -12.94 9.90 0.28
CA SER A 40 -11.84 9.24 -0.44
C SER A 40 -12.22 7.84 -0.96
N VAL A 41 -13.05 7.12 -0.20
CA VAL A 41 -13.57 5.79 -0.57
C VAL A 41 -14.70 5.94 -1.58
N GLU A 42 -15.65 6.84 -1.34
CA GLU A 42 -16.76 7.12 -2.25
C GLU A 42 -16.28 7.47 -3.66
N ILE A 43 -15.28 8.34 -3.81
CA ILE A 43 -14.75 8.73 -5.14
C ILE A 43 -14.16 7.52 -5.88
N ALA A 44 -13.48 6.61 -5.17
CA ALA A 44 -12.92 5.41 -5.78
C ALA A 44 -14.01 4.40 -6.18
N LEU A 45 -15.05 4.25 -5.35
CA LEU A 45 -16.23 3.44 -5.65
C LEU A 45 -16.99 4.02 -6.86
N GLU A 46 -17.24 5.33 -6.90
CA GLU A 46 -17.85 6.02 -8.04
C GLU A 46 -17.06 5.77 -9.33
N ALA A 47 -15.73 5.88 -9.28
CA ALA A 47 -14.88 5.59 -10.43
C ALA A 47 -14.97 4.12 -10.89
N ARG A 48 -15.04 3.16 -9.95
CA ARG A 48 -15.29 1.75 -10.27
C ARG A 48 -16.65 1.59 -10.97
N GLU A 49 -17.73 2.14 -10.41
CA GLU A 49 -19.07 1.99 -10.99
C GLU A 49 -19.19 2.61 -12.38
N MET A 50 -18.60 3.79 -12.59
CA MET A 50 -18.51 4.41 -13.92
C MET A 50 -17.81 3.50 -14.93
N PHE A 51 -16.65 2.95 -14.55
CA PHE A 51 -15.88 2.05 -15.40
C PHE A 51 -16.64 0.76 -15.74
N LEU A 52 -17.26 0.12 -14.74
CA LEU A 52 -18.06 -1.10 -14.93
C LEU A 52 -19.25 -0.85 -15.85
N LYS A 53 -19.97 0.27 -15.66
CA LYS A 53 -21.09 0.66 -16.51
C LYS A 53 -20.66 0.84 -17.96
N GLU A 54 -19.57 1.56 -18.21
CA GLU A 54 -19.05 1.75 -19.56
C GLU A 54 -18.65 0.44 -20.23
N HIS A 55 -18.03 -0.48 -19.50
CA HIS A 55 -17.63 -1.80 -20.02
C HIS A 55 -18.84 -2.66 -20.37
N LEU A 56 -19.88 -2.62 -19.52
CA LEU A 56 -21.14 -3.30 -19.78
C LEU A 56 -21.83 -2.76 -21.04
N GLU A 57 -21.94 -1.43 -21.18
CA GLU A 57 -22.54 -0.78 -22.36
C GLU A 57 -21.78 -1.09 -23.65
N LYS A 58 -20.45 -1.20 -23.58
CA LYS A 58 -19.58 -1.53 -24.72
C LYS A 58 -19.40 -3.05 -24.93
N SER A 59 -20.02 -3.89 -24.11
CA SER A 59 -19.85 -5.37 -24.13
C SER A 59 -18.39 -5.82 -24.04
N ILE A 60 -17.56 -5.09 -23.28
CA ILE A 60 -16.15 -5.42 -23.05
C ILE A 60 -16.07 -6.32 -21.81
N PRO A 61 -15.55 -7.55 -21.91
CA PRO A 61 -15.46 -8.46 -20.77
C PRO A 61 -14.44 -7.98 -19.74
N ILE A 62 -14.78 -8.13 -18.46
CA ILE A 62 -13.89 -7.86 -17.34
C ILE A 62 -13.32 -9.19 -16.86
N GLN A 63 -12.00 -9.35 -16.97
CA GLN A 63 -11.32 -10.62 -16.64
C GLN A 63 -11.15 -10.85 -15.13
N HIS A 64 -10.99 -9.77 -14.37
CA HIS A 64 -10.79 -9.80 -12.93
C HIS A 64 -11.69 -8.79 -12.23
N PRO A 65 -12.17 -9.06 -11.00
CA PRO A 65 -12.93 -8.10 -10.22
C PRO A 65 -12.19 -6.76 -10.10
N ILE A 66 -12.93 -5.65 -10.19
CA ILE A 66 -12.41 -4.32 -9.91
C ILE A 66 -12.68 -4.01 -8.44
N LEU A 67 -11.63 -3.83 -7.65
CA LEU A 67 -11.70 -3.64 -6.20
C LEU A 67 -11.23 -2.24 -5.79
N VAL A 68 -11.70 -1.79 -4.64
CA VAL A 68 -11.29 -0.55 -3.97
C VAL A 68 -10.69 -0.91 -2.61
N ALA A 69 -9.45 -0.48 -2.39
CA ALA A 69 -8.73 -0.64 -1.14
C ALA A 69 -8.59 0.69 -0.42
N ALA A 70 -9.09 0.78 0.81
CA ALA A 70 -8.92 1.98 1.64
C ALA A 70 -7.49 2.08 2.16
N SER A 71 -6.77 3.11 1.73
CA SER A 71 -5.38 3.37 2.15
C SER A 71 -5.30 3.87 3.58
N ILE A 72 -4.42 3.25 4.36
CA ILE A 72 -4.02 3.67 5.70
C ILE A 72 -2.48 3.70 5.74
N GLY A 73 -1.93 4.90 5.63
CA GLY A 73 -0.49 5.13 5.75
C GLY A 73 0.00 5.08 7.20
N SER A 74 1.31 4.97 7.39
CA SER A 74 1.94 4.93 8.71
C SER A 74 1.79 6.23 9.51
N TYR A 75 2.03 6.16 10.82
CA TYR A 75 2.13 7.33 11.69
C TYR A 75 3.25 8.27 11.22
N GLY A 76 4.37 7.74 10.72
CA GLY A 76 5.43 8.53 10.12
C GLY A 76 4.94 9.44 8.98
N ALA A 77 4.00 8.95 8.16
CA ALA A 77 3.44 9.74 7.06
C ALA A 77 2.66 10.96 7.56
N TYR A 78 2.05 10.89 8.75
CA TYR A 78 1.39 12.01 9.41
C TYR A 78 2.37 13.03 9.96
N LEU A 79 3.51 12.59 10.52
CA LEU A 79 4.55 13.49 11.05
C LEU A 79 5.15 14.39 9.96
N ALA A 80 5.19 13.90 8.71
CA ALA A 80 5.67 14.64 7.55
C ALA A 80 7.11 15.20 7.72
N ASP A 81 7.92 14.47 8.48
CA ASP A 81 9.32 14.73 8.79
C ASP A 81 10.28 13.65 8.23
N GLY A 82 9.74 12.70 7.45
CA GLY A 82 10.50 11.59 6.89
C GLY A 82 10.55 10.34 7.79
N SER A 83 9.85 10.34 8.93
CA SER A 83 9.80 9.20 9.85
C SER A 83 9.19 7.94 9.22
N GLU A 84 8.43 8.05 8.13
CA GLU A 84 7.98 6.90 7.34
C GLU A 84 9.12 6.19 6.58
N TYR A 85 10.30 6.82 6.50
CA TYR A 85 11.52 6.27 5.89
C TYR A 85 12.63 5.97 6.92
N SER A 86 12.44 6.34 8.18
CA SER A 86 13.32 5.93 9.29
C SER A 86 12.70 4.83 10.16
N GLY A 87 11.37 4.85 10.32
CA GLY A 87 10.62 3.99 11.24
C GLY A 87 10.82 4.31 12.72
N ASP A 88 11.54 5.40 13.03
CA ASP A 88 11.78 5.87 14.39
C ASP A 88 10.76 6.95 14.76
N TYR A 89 9.91 6.64 15.74
CA TYR A 89 8.86 7.52 16.25
C TYR A 89 9.22 8.11 17.63
N GLY A 90 10.46 7.89 18.10
CA GLY A 90 10.89 8.25 19.44
C GLY A 90 10.07 7.58 20.55
N GLU A 91 10.06 8.19 21.74
CA GLU A 91 9.36 7.65 22.92
C GLU A 91 7.83 7.60 22.76
N ALA A 92 7.26 8.35 21.82
CA ALA A 92 5.83 8.34 21.53
C ALA A 92 5.38 7.08 20.75
N GLY A 93 6.31 6.35 20.13
CA GLY A 93 6.06 5.21 19.24
C GLY A 93 5.57 3.90 19.90
N THR A 94 4.88 3.97 21.04
CA THR A 94 4.36 2.74 21.68
C THR A 94 3.24 2.12 20.87
N LYS A 95 3.09 0.79 20.96
CA LYS A 95 2.01 0.07 20.26
C LYS A 95 0.61 0.60 20.62
N GLU A 96 0.35 0.90 21.89
CA GLU A 96 -0.96 1.43 22.32
C GLU A 96 -1.22 2.84 21.77
N PHE A 97 -0.20 3.70 21.74
CA PHE A 97 -0.32 5.01 21.08
C PHE A 97 -0.66 4.85 19.60
N LEU A 98 0.02 3.95 18.88
CA LEU A 98 -0.25 3.69 17.46
C LEU A 98 -1.68 3.15 17.25
N LYS A 99 -2.16 2.28 18.15
CA LYS A 99 -3.55 1.80 18.12
C LYS A 99 -4.52 2.96 18.29
N ASP A 100 -4.32 3.82 19.30
CA ASP A 100 -5.16 4.99 19.54
C ASP A 100 -5.19 5.96 18.36
N PHE A 101 -4.03 6.21 17.75
CA PHE A 101 -3.89 7.07 16.58
C PHE A 101 -4.69 6.56 15.37
N HIS A 102 -4.60 5.26 15.07
CA HIS A 102 -5.21 4.67 13.88
C HIS A 102 -6.68 4.26 14.05
N ARG A 103 -7.12 3.96 15.28
CA ARG A 103 -8.41 3.31 15.56
C ARG A 103 -9.59 3.98 14.87
N ARG A 104 -9.79 5.29 15.08
CA ARG A 104 -10.96 5.97 14.52
C ARG A 104 -10.89 6.10 13.00
N ARG A 105 -9.69 6.34 12.45
CA ARG A 105 -9.48 6.38 10.99
C ARG A 105 -9.83 5.04 10.34
N LEU A 106 -9.37 3.94 10.93
CA LEU A 106 -9.69 2.59 10.48
C LEU A 106 -11.20 2.33 10.47
N GLN A 107 -11.90 2.70 11.56
CA GLN A 107 -13.36 2.55 11.65
C GLN A 107 -14.09 3.35 10.57
N VAL A 108 -13.76 4.63 10.40
CA VAL A 108 -14.41 5.50 9.40
C VAL A 108 -14.19 4.97 7.99
N LEU A 109 -12.96 4.58 7.65
CA LEU A 109 -12.64 4.03 6.33
C LEU A 109 -13.32 2.68 6.10
N ALA A 110 -13.45 1.82 7.12
CA ALA A 110 -14.16 0.55 7.00
C ALA A 110 -15.68 0.75 6.88
N GLU A 111 -16.26 1.68 7.64
CA GLU A 111 -17.68 2.07 7.59
C GLU A 111 -18.07 2.64 6.20
N ALA A 112 -17.11 3.26 5.49
CA ALA A 112 -17.31 3.76 4.12
C ALA A 112 -17.43 2.65 3.05
N GLY A 113 -17.23 1.38 3.42
CA GLY A 113 -17.49 0.22 2.57
C GLY A 113 -16.51 -0.07 1.43
N PRO A 114 -15.18 0.00 1.63
CA PRO A 114 -14.21 -0.50 0.65
C PRO A 114 -14.26 -2.03 0.58
N ASP A 115 -13.71 -2.61 -0.50
CA ASP A 115 -13.59 -4.07 -0.63
C ASP A 115 -12.41 -4.62 0.19
N LEU A 116 -11.37 -3.80 0.38
CA LEU A 116 -10.11 -4.15 1.03
C LEU A 116 -9.59 -3.00 1.91
N ILE A 117 -8.69 -3.31 2.84
CA ILE A 117 -7.91 -2.31 3.61
C ILE A 117 -6.43 -2.44 3.28
N ALA A 118 -5.81 -1.32 2.91
CA ALA A 118 -4.41 -1.25 2.52
C ALA A 118 -3.60 -0.57 3.63
N PHE A 119 -3.02 -1.35 4.54
CA PHE A 119 -1.99 -0.82 5.45
C PHE A 119 -0.67 -0.80 4.70
N GLU A 120 -0.19 0.40 4.33
CA GLU A 120 0.92 0.54 3.40
C GLU A 120 2.04 1.45 3.90
N THR A 121 3.24 1.22 3.36
CA THR A 121 4.48 1.89 3.77
C THR A 121 4.72 1.78 5.28
N ILE A 122 4.51 0.58 5.83
CA ILE A 122 4.70 0.31 7.26
C ILE A 122 6.21 0.28 7.54
N PRO A 123 6.74 1.16 8.41
CA PRO A 123 8.17 1.34 8.53
C PRO A 123 8.78 0.59 9.72
N ASN A 124 7.98 0.11 10.67
CA ASN A 124 8.42 -0.68 11.82
C ASN A 124 7.44 -1.81 12.18
N LYS A 125 7.91 -2.81 12.94
CA LYS A 125 7.08 -3.96 13.32
C LYS A 125 6.01 -3.66 14.38
N LEU A 126 6.23 -2.66 15.23
CA LEU A 126 5.27 -2.29 16.29
C LEU A 126 3.98 -1.78 15.68
N GLU A 127 4.07 -1.00 14.61
CA GLU A 127 2.90 -0.50 13.90
C GLU A 127 2.16 -1.61 13.15
N ALA A 128 2.88 -2.57 12.57
CA ALA A 128 2.27 -3.78 12.00
C ALA A 128 1.47 -4.57 13.04
N GLN A 129 2.01 -4.72 14.26
CA GLN A 129 1.31 -5.35 15.38
C GLN A 129 0.07 -4.55 15.79
N ALA A 130 0.17 -3.22 15.86
CA ALA A 130 -0.96 -2.35 16.16
C ALA A 130 -2.10 -2.52 15.15
N TYR A 131 -1.80 -2.58 13.85
CA TYR A 131 -2.82 -2.80 12.82
C TYR A 131 -3.51 -4.17 12.95
N VAL A 132 -2.73 -5.24 13.14
CA VAL A 132 -3.29 -6.59 13.32
C VAL A 132 -4.20 -6.65 14.55
N GLU A 133 -3.80 -6.04 15.67
CA GLU A 133 -4.64 -5.99 16.87
C GLU A 133 -5.91 -5.15 16.65
N LEU A 134 -5.80 -4.01 15.96
CA LEU A 134 -6.96 -3.16 15.66
C LEU A 134 -7.99 -3.85 14.76
N LEU A 135 -7.56 -4.67 13.79
CA LEU A 135 -8.47 -5.45 12.96
C LEU A 135 -9.37 -6.36 13.82
N GLU A 136 -8.85 -6.91 14.90
CA GLU A 136 -9.61 -7.71 15.87
C GLU A 136 -10.43 -6.84 16.83
N GLU A 137 -9.80 -5.88 17.50
CA GLU A 137 -10.45 -5.02 18.49
C GLU A 137 -11.64 -4.23 17.93
N CYS A 138 -11.54 -3.79 16.67
CA CYS A 138 -12.58 -3.02 15.99
C CYS A 138 -13.57 -3.91 15.23
N ASN A 139 -13.46 -5.24 15.31
CA ASN A 139 -14.31 -6.20 14.57
C ASN A 139 -14.36 -5.92 13.06
N ILE A 140 -13.22 -5.57 12.46
CA ILE A 140 -13.15 -5.31 11.02
C ILE A 140 -13.23 -6.64 10.27
N ASN A 141 -14.26 -6.79 9.43
CA ASN A 141 -14.49 -8.00 8.62
C ASN A 141 -14.04 -7.85 7.16
N ILE A 142 -13.46 -6.70 6.82
CA ILE A 142 -12.91 -6.41 5.48
C ILE A 142 -11.49 -6.98 5.42
N PRO A 143 -11.15 -7.79 4.39
CA PRO A 143 -9.79 -8.30 4.25
C PRO A 143 -8.77 -7.15 4.09
N ALA A 144 -7.63 -7.29 4.75
CA ALA A 144 -6.57 -6.31 4.72
C ALA A 144 -5.29 -6.86 4.09
N TRP A 145 -4.39 -5.96 3.72
CA TRP A 145 -3.00 -6.31 3.48
C TRP A 145 -2.05 -5.44 4.29
N LEU A 146 -0.85 -5.98 4.55
CA LEU A 146 0.27 -5.24 5.14
C LEU A 146 1.39 -5.12 4.09
N SER A 147 1.78 -3.88 3.77
CA SER A 147 2.91 -3.61 2.89
C SER A 147 3.99 -2.81 3.61
N PHE A 148 5.23 -3.27 3.49
CA PHE A 148 6.38 -2.68 4.17
C PHE A 148 7.28 -1.91 3.20
N ASN A 149 8.08 -1.00 3.74
CA ASN A 149 9.14 -0.30 3.02
C ASN A 149 10.52 -0.82 3.46
N SER A 150 11.36 -1.24 2.51
CA SER A 150 12.70 -1.78 2.78
C SER A 150 13.80 -0.82 2.38
N LYS A 151 14.83 -0.72 3.24
CA LYS A 151 16.02 0.11 2.98
C LYS A 151 17.14 -0.60 2.23
N ASP A 152 17.24 -1.93 2.38
CA ASP A 152 18.40 -2.71 1.91
C ASP A 152 18.04 -4.08 1.31
N GLY A 153 16.75 -4.41 1.19
CA GLY A 153 16.28 -5.70 0.68
C GLY A 153 16.27 -6.84 1.72
N VAL A 154 16.63 -6.58 2.97
CA VAL A 154 16.64 -7.57 4.07
C VAL A 154 15.84 -7.07 5.27
N HIS A 155 15.96 -5.77 5.57
CA HIS A 155 15.31 -5.08 6.66
C HIS A 155 14.31 -4.05 6.14
N ILE A 156 13.26 -3.82 6.92
CA ILE A 156 12.41 -2.65 6.73
C ILE A 156 13.14 -1.40 7.23
N VAL A 157 12.62 -0.21 6.94
CA VAL A 157 13.35 1.04 7.20
C VAL A 157 13.78 1.23 8.67
N SER A 158 12.99 0.78 9.65
CA SER A 158 13.36 0.76 11.08
C SER A 158 14.59 -0.10 11.40
N GLY A 159 14.95 -1.04 10.52
CA GLY A 159 15.93 -2.08 10.80
C GLY A 159 15.31 -3.40 11.26
N ASP A 160 13.99 -3.48 11.45
CA ASP A 160 13.33 -4.75 11.71
C ASP A 160 13.48 -5.69 10.50
N SER A 161 13.57 -6.99 10.76
CA SER A 161 13.68 -8.01 9.71
C SER A 161 12.37 -8.13 8.94
N VAL A 162 12.44 -8.19 7.60
CA VAL A 162 11.27 -8.45 6.75
C VAL A 162 10.60 -9.78 7.10
N ILE A 163 11.37 -10.78 7.54
CA ILE A 163 10.83 -12.08 7.98
C ILE A 163 9.97 -11.93 9.24
N GLU A 164 10.43 -11.14 10.23
CA GLU A 164 9.66 -10.88 11.45
C GLU A 164 8.34 -10.16 11.14
N CYS A 165 8.40 -9.13 10.31
CA CYS A 165 7.24 -8.36 9.85
C CYS A 165 6.24 -9.22 9.07
N THR A 166 6.75 -10.08 8.18
CA THR A 166 5.92 -11.03 7.43
C THR A 166 5.26 -12.05 8.36
N THR A 167 5.96 -12.51 9.40
CA THR A 167 5.41 -13.45 10.38
C THR A 167 4.24 -12.84 11.17
N ILE A 168 4.28 -11.54 11.46
CA ILE A 168 3.17 -10.80 12.08
C ILE A 168 1.95 -10.81 11.16
N ALA A 169 2.16 -10.47 9.88
CA ALA A 169 1.09 -10.47 8.87
C ALA A 169 0.51 -11.88 8.63
N ASP A 170 1.35 -12.91 8.59
CA ASP A 170 0.94 -14.29 8.34
C ASP A 170 -0.02 -14.83 9.42
N LYS A 171 0.27 -14.53 10.69
CA LYS A 171 -0.52 -14.98 11.84
C LYS A 171 -1.93 -14.37 11.94
N CYS A 172 -2.20 -13.27 11.22
CA CYS A 172 -3.51 -12.64 11.23
C CYS A 172 -4.38 -13.17 10.07
N ALA A 173 -5.50 -13.83 10.37
CA ALA A 173 -6.41 -14.36 9.34
C ALA A 173 -7.08 -13.26 8.50
N LYS A 174 -7.30 -12.06 9.09
CA LYS A 174 -7.86 -10.89 8.39
C LYS A 174 -6.88 -10.26 7.41
N VAL A 175 -5.58 -10.57 7.51
CA VAL A 175 -4.58 -10.15 6.54
C VAL A 175 -4.53 -11.18 5.42
N GLY A 176 -5.10 -10.84 4.27
CA GLY A 176 -5.20 -11.71 3.10
C GLY A 176 -3.97 -11.65 2.18
N ALA A 177 -3.12 -10.63 2.30
CA ALA A 177 -1.91 -10.49 1.51
C ALA A 177 -0.82 -9.72 2.28
N VAL A 178 0.43 -9.89 1.87
CA VAL A 178 1.59 -9.19 2.45
C VAL A 178 2.54 -8.76 1.35
N GLY A 179 3.29 -7.69 1.53
CA GLY A 179 4.20 -7.29 0.48
C GLY A 179 5.06 -6.08 0.74
N ILE A 180 5.52 -5.49 -0.35
CA ILE A 180 6.49 -4.40 -0.36
C ILE A 180 6.02 -3.28 -1.27
N ASN A 181 6.14 -2.05 -0.78
CA ASN A 181 5.94 -0.85 -1.58
C ASN A 181 6.95 0.24 -1.27
N CYS A 182 6.99 1.25 -2.14
CA CYS A 182 7.87 2.41 -2.02
C CYS A 182 9.38 2.06 -1.91
N THR A 183 9.73 0.84 -2.26
CA THR A 183 11.10 0.30 -2.23
C THR A 183 11.69 0.30 -3.64
N PRO A 184 12.99 0.60 -3.82
CA PRO A 184 13.65 0.51 -5.12
C PRO A 184 13.53 -0.88 -5.77
N PRO A 185 13.23 -0.96 -7.09
CA PRO A 185 13.03 -2.23 -7.81
C PRO A 185 14.15 -3.26 -7.63
N ARG A 186 15.41 -2.81 -7.53
CA ARG A 186 16.59 -3.67 -7.34
C ARG A 186 16.53 -4.59 -6.11
N PHE A 187 15.75 -4.24 -5.08
CA PHE A 187 15.61 -5.04 -3.87
C PHE A 187 14.43 -6.02 -3.92
N ILE A 188 13.50 -5.84 -4.85
CA ILE A 188 12.20 -6.50 -4.85
C ILE A 188 12.32 -8.03 -4.99
N HIS A 189 13.15 -8.53 -5.90
CA HIS A 189 13.33 -9.97 -6.10
C HIS A 189 13.74 -10.69 -4.81
N GLY A 190 14.77 -10.21 -4.12
CA GLY A 190 15.23 -10.80 -2.86
C GLY A 190 14.19 -10.72 -1.73
N LEU A 191 13.38 -9.66 -1.73
CA LEU A 191 12.29 -9.48 -0.76
C LEU A 191 11.15 -10.47 -1.02
N ILE A 192 10.74 -10.69 -2.27
CA ILE A 192 9.72 -11.70 -2.63
C ILE A 192 10.15 -13.08 -2.12
N LEU A 193 11.40 -13.49 -2.42
CA LEU A 193 11.94 -14.77 -1.96
C LEU A 193 11.99 -14.87 -0.43
N SER A 194 12.22 -13.77 0.28
CA SER A 194 12.24 -13.74 1.73
C SER A 194 10.84 -13.85 2.33
N ILE A 195 9.86 -13.14 1.77
CA ILE A 195 8.45 -13.21 2.18
C ILE A 195 7.88 -14.61 1.93
N ARG A 196 8.17 -15.20 0.76
CA ARG A 196 7.67 -16.52 0.38
C ARG A 196 8.16 -17.66 1.28
N LYS A 197 9.30 -17.49 1.98
CA LYS A 197 9.77 -18.46 2.99
C LYS A 197 8.89 -18.52 4.24
N VAL A 198 8.08 -17.49 4.48
CA VAL A 198 7.30 -17.32 5.71
C VAL A 198 5.82 -17.59 5.49
N THR A 199 5.28 -17.26 4.31
CA THR A 199 3.84 -17.34 4.06
C THR A 199 3.50 -17.81 2.64
N ASP A 200 2.36 -18.51 2.55
CA ASP A 200 1.70 -18.87 1.29
C ASP A 200 0.72 -17.80 0.80
N LYS A 201 0.48 -16.74 1.59
CA LYS A 201 -0.40 -15.64 1.19
C LYS A 201 0.08 -14.99 -0.12
N PRO A 202 -0.83 -14.40 -0.91
CA PRO A 202 -0.48 -13.56 -2.04
C PRO A 202 0.54 -12.48 -1.67
N ILE A 203 1.58 -12.33 -2.50
CA ILE A 203 2.59 -11.29 -2.33
C ILE A 203 2.25 -10.10 -3.22
N LEU A 204 2.19 -8.90 -2.64
CA LEU A 204 1.93 -7.65 -3.36
C LEU A 204 3.18 -6.80 -3.51
N ILE A 205 3.39 -6.22 -4.68
CA ILE A 205 4.61 -5.50 -5.04
C ILE A 205 4.25 -4.25 -5.83
N TYR A 206 4.49 -3.07 -5.26
CA TYR A 206 4.33 -1.81 -5.97
C TYR A 206 5.49 -0.86 -5.60
N PRO A 207 6.64 -1.01 -6.27
CA PRO A 207 7.86 -0.26 -5.95
C PRO A 207 7.73 1.21 -6.37
N ASN A 208 8.70 2.02 -5.95
CA ASN A 208 8.89 3.33 -6.57
C ASN A 208 9.54 3.16 -7.97
N SER A 209 9.61 4.21 -8.78
CA SER A 209 10.21 4.17 -10.11
C SER A 209 11.74 3.97 -10.14
N GLY A 210 12.44 3.98 -8.99
CA GLY A 210 13.89 3.78 -8.90
C GLY A 210 14.60 4.82 -8.04
N GLU A 211 14.08 6.04 -7.97
CA GLU A 211 14.75 7.12 -7.25
C GLU A 211 14.39 7.19 -5.74
N ARG A 212 15.19 7.93 -4.95
CA ARG A 212 15.11 7.95 -3.47
C ARG A 212 14.44 9.24 -2.97
N TYR A 213 13.57 9.15 -1.95
CA TYR A 213 13.03 10.33 -1.30
C TYR A 213 14.00 10.88 -0.25
N ASP A 214 14.19 12.20 -0.25
CA ASP A 214 14.96 12.93 0.76
C ASP A 214 14.00 13.64 1.71
N GLY A 215 13.91 13.16 2.95
CA GLY A 215 12.99 13.68 3.97
C GLY A 215 13.34 15.09 4.47
N GLU A 216 14.61 15.49 4.42
CA GLU A 216 15.04 16.82 4.84
C GLU A 216 14.69 17.87 3.79
N LYS A 217 14.94 17.55 2.52
CA LYS A 217 14.66 18.45 1.40
C LYS A 217 13.23 18.37 0.88
N LYS A 218 12.48 17.34 1.29
CA LYS A 218 11.13 17.03 0.80
C LYS A 218 11.07 16.90 -0.73
N GLU A 219 12.13 16.33 -1.30
CA GLU A 219 12.28 16.14 -2.74
C GLU A 219 12.70 14.72 -3.06
N TRP A 220 12.46 14.29 -4.30
CA TRP A 220 13.03 13.05 -4.79
C TRP A 220 14.35 13.30 -5.49
N VAL A 221 15.36 12.47 -5.21
CA VAL A 221 16.70 12.55 -5.79
C VAL A 221 17.00 11.28 -6.60
N GLU A 222 17.66 11.44 -7.75
CA GLU A 222 18.13 10.32 -8.57
C GLU A 222 18.98 9.36 -7.74
N SER A 223 18.77 8.05 -7.88
CA SER A 223 19.61 7.05 -7.22
C SER A 223 20.98 7.07 -7.88
N THR A 224 22.03 7.37 -7.12
CA THR A 224 23.42 7.27 -7.59
C THR A 224 23.83 5.81 -7.68
N GLY A 225 23.35 5.09 -8.69
CA GLY A 225 23.79 3.72 -8.96
C GLY A 225 22.89 2.93 -9.91
N VAL A 226 23.44 2.64 -11.09
CA VAL A 226 22.94 1.73 -12.15
C VAL A 226 21.65 2.22 -12.82
N SER A 227 21.64 2.29 -14.15
CA SER A 227 20.51 2.79 -14.95
C SER A 227 19.21 2.05 -14.59
N ASP A 228 18.27 2.78 -14.00
CA ASP A 228 16.94 2.32 -13.62
C ASP A 228 16.10 2.04 -14.87
N GLY A 229 16.32 0.87 -15.47
CA GLY A 229 15.42 0.32 -16.48
C GLY A 229 14.02 0.17 -15.86
N ASP A 230 13.00 0.53 -16.64
CA ASP A 230 11.59 0.38 -16.27
C ASP A 230 11.36 -0.97 -15.59
N PHE A 231 10.98 -0.95 -14.31
CA PHE A 231 10.87 -2.16 -13.49
C PHE A 231 9.84 -3.14 -14.05
N VAL A 232 9.00 -2.68 -14.99
CA VAL A 232 8.13 -3.50 -15.82
C VAL A 232 8.86 -4.72 -16.41
N SER A 233 10.13 -4.57 -16.78
CA SER A 233 10.94 -5.69 -17.32
C SER A 233 11.14 -6.85 -16.33
N TYR A 234 11.04 -6.62 -15.01
CA TYR A 234 11.20 -7.64 -13.98
C TYR A 234 9.87 -8.28 -13.54
N VAL A 235 8.72 -7.76 -13.97
CA VAL A 235 7.39 -8.20 -13.51
C VAL A 235 7.18 -9.70 -13.72
N ASN A 236 7.56 -10.24 -14.88
CA ASN A 236 7.43 -11.67 -15.17
C ASN A 236 8.29 -12.54 -14.25
N GLU A 237 9.46 -12.06 -13.83
CA GLU A 237 10.32 -12.76 -12.87
C GLU A 237 9.69 -12.72 -11.48
N TRP A 238 9.23 -11.55 -11.04
CA TRP A 238 8.54 -11.39 -9.76
C TRP A 238 7.31 -12.30 -9.65
N CYS A 239 6.53 -12.44 -10.72
CA CYS A 239 5.41 -13.38 -10.76
C CYS A 239 5.86 -14.83 -10.57
N LYS A 240 6.94 -15.26 -11.23
CA LYS A 240 7.51 -16.61 -11.07
C LYS A 240 7.98 -16.86 -9.64
N ASP A 241 8.49 -15.83 -8.97
CA ASP A 241 8.94 -15.89 -7.57
C ASP A 241 7.77 -15.82 -6.56
N GLY A 242 6.55 -15.56 -7.04
CA GLY A 242 5.32 -15.63 -6.25
C GLY A 242 4.66 -14.30 -5.95
N ALA A 243 5.02 -13.21 -6.63
CA ALA A 243 4.24 -11.98 -6.63
C ALA A 243 2.91 -12.20 -7.38
N ALA A 244 1.81 -11.82 -6.74
CA ALA A 244 0.44 -12.03 -7.23
C ALA A 244 -0.29 -10.71 -7.52
N LEU A 245 0.10 -9.62 -6.88
CA LEU A 245 -0.48 -8.29 -7.07
C LEU A 245 0.66 -7.33 -7.39
N ILE A 246 0.64 -6.70 -8.56
CA ILE A 246 1.73 -5.83 -9.02
C ILE A 246 1.18 -4.47 -9.41
N GLY A 247 1.84 -3.41 -8.94
CA GLY A 247 1.49 -2.04 -9.24
C GLY A 247 2.69 -1.10 -9.22
N GLY A 248 2.43 0.16 -8.91
CA GLY A 248 3.44 1.19 -8.78
C GLY A 248 3.13 2.14 -7.64
N CYS A 249 4.18 2.68 -7.01
CA CYS A 249 4.08 3.68 -5.96
C CYS A 249 4.57 5.03 -6.50
N CYS A 250 5.49 5.69 -5.80
CA CYS A 250 5.92 7.05 -6.14
C CYS A 250 6.48 7.18 -7.56
N ARG A 251 6.01 8.23 -8.26
CA ARG A 251 6.34 8.60 -9.65
C ARG A 251 6.00 7.56 -10.72
N THR A 252 5.27 6.53 -10.36
CA THR A 252 4.60 5.69 -11.35
C THR A 252 3.35 6.41 -11.89
N THR A 253 2.89 5.98 -13.06
CA THR A 253 1.77 6.62 -13.76
C THR A 253 0.85 5.57 -14.36
N PRO A 254 -0.33 5.97 -14.91
CA PRO A 254 -1.14 5.05 -15.71
C PRO A 254 -0.37 4.38 -16.86
N ASN A 255 0.66 5.01 -17.42
CA ASN A 255 1.51 4.38 -18.44
C ASN A 255 2.29 3.18 -17.89
N THR A 256 2.77 3.27 -16.64
CA THR A 256 3.43 2.17 -15.94
C THR A 256 2.46 1.00 -15.77
N ILE A 257 1.24 1.25 -15.29
CA ILE A 257 0.22 0.20 -15.14
C ILE A 257 -0.12 -0.46 -16.47
N ARG A 258 -0.24 0.33 -17.55
CA ARG A 258 -0.48 -0.20 -18.89
C ARG A 258 0.66 -1.10 -19.38
N ALA A 259 1.90 -0.76 -19.04
CA ALA A 259 3.07 -1.56 -19.37
C ALA A 259 3.13 -2.86 -18.54
N ILE A 260 2.79 -2.81 -17.24
CA ILE A 260 2.63 -4.00 -16.38
C ILE A 260 1.55 -4.92 -16.97
N GLN A 261 0.36 -4.39 -17.27
CA GLN A 261 -0.74 -5.19 -17.81
C GLN A 261 -0.37 -5.90 -19.13
N ARG A 262 0.32 -5.20 -20.03
CA ARG A 262 0.83 -5.80 -21.27
C ARG A 262 1.81 -6.94 -21.00
N THR A 263 2.70 -6.76 -20.03
CA THR A 263 3.70 -7.76 -19.65
C THR A 263 3.03 -9.01 -19.06
N LEU A 264 2.07 -8.82 -18.15
CA LEU A 264 1.30 -9.92 -17.55
C LEU A 264 0.50 -10.71 -18.60
N ASN A 265 -0.10 -10.03 -19.57
CA ASN A 265 -0.84 -10.70 -20.66
C ASN A 265 0.07 -11.52 -21.61
N GLN A 266 1.37 -11.22 -21.67
CA GLN A 266 2.34 -11.93 -22.53
C GLN A 266 3.00 -13.11 -21.82
N GLY A 267 3.09 -13.08 -20.48
CA GLY A 267 3.88 -14.02 -19.68
C GLY A 267 3.21 -15.36 -19.33
N PHE A 268 1.93 -15.55 -19.68
CA PHE A 268 1.15 -16.76 -19.33
C PHE A 268 0.65 -17.57 -20.54
N ASN A 269 1.40 -17.56 -21.65
CA ASN A 269 1.23 -18.56 -22.73
C ASN A 269 2.18 -19.73 -22.58
#